data_AF-A0A7S1X3J6-F1
#
_entry.id   AF-A0A7S1X3J6-F1
#
_cell.length_a   1.000
_cell.length_b   1.000
_cell.length_c   1.000
_cell.angle_alpha   90.00
_cell.angle_beta   90.00
_cell.angle_gamma   90.00
#
_symmetry.space_group_name_H-M   'P 1'
#
loop_
_entity.id
_entity.type
_entity.pdbx_description
1 polymer ?
#
loop_
_entity_poly.entity_id
_entity_poly.type
_entity_poly.pdbx_seq_one_letter_code
_entity_poly.pdbx_strand_id
1 'polypeptide(L)'
;VDCHQGTNAQSAVSCCDNWSVAERVHCAVSFETLATIFAASLCYLAKHFSCSELLTSRQSFAGLSTARVGRSHSWKQRSQGGMAARNTNSNGDEKEPETVDVATRVIERMTVKAEERLKDAERRKEEAREHMEPRESVATFHSTSAKAREEWHLELNQLCSVAGLSQQEVKAAIDNLAAQLQGLEGQLAQASYFLPGYDQRSTKATYKEMQIALDEARAKLIPKKKFSFGSKVARKKATDVADASTAAALTAPVTASSEG
;
A
#
# COMPACT_ATOMS: atom_id res chain seq x y z
N VAL A 1 -8.57 41.39 -35.23
CA VAL A 1 -7.88 42.38 -34.36
C VAL A 1 -7.04 41.57 -33.41
N ASP A 2 -5.78 41.43 -33.77
CA ASP A 2 -4.79 40.67 -32.99
C ASP A 2 -4.38 41.47 -31.76
N CYS A 3 -4.33 40.80 -30.60
CA CYS A 3 -3.72 41.31 -29.39
C CYS A 3 -2.73 40.28 -28.86
N HIS A 4 -1.51 40.33 -29.39
CA HIS A 4 -0.31 39.78 -28.75
C HIS A 4 0.31 40.86 -27.86
N GLN A 5 1.11 40.44 -26.86
CA GLN A 5 1.75 41.29 -25.83
C GLN A 5 0.76 41.82 -24.77
N GLY A 6 1.12 41.97 -23.50
CA GLY A 6 2.38 41.64 -22.82
C GLY A 6 2.34 42.16 -21.37
N THR A 7 2.77 41.33 -20.42
CA THR A 7 3.10 41.63 -19.01
C THR A 7 2.85 43.06 -18.47
N ASN A 8 1.87 43.24 -17.57
CA ASN A 8 2.03 44.12 -16.41
C ASN A 8 1.12 43.72 -15.24
N ALA A 9 1.72 43.39 -14.08
CA ALA A 9 1.02 42.91 -12.90
C ALA A 9 0.36 44.02 -12.05
N GLN A 10 0.45 45.28 -12.46
CA GLN A 10 -0.03 46.44 -11.67
C GLN A 10 -1.45 46.94 -12.05
N SER A 11 -2.08 46.40 -13.11
CA SER A 11 -3.43 46.85 -13.53
C SER A 11 -4.58 46.23 -12.72
N ALA A 12 -4.33 45.16 -11.96
CA ALA A 12 -5.38 44.36 -11.32
C ALA A 12 -6.11 45.05 -10.14
N VAL A 13 -5.59 46.16 -9.62
CA VAL A 13 -6.15 46.83 -8.42
C VAL A 13 -7.31 47.78 -8.77
N SER A 14 -7.41 48.25 -10.03
CA SER A 14 -8.36 49.31 -10.42
C SER A 14 -9.79 48.84 -10.75
N CYS A 15 -10.13 47.57 -10.51
CA CYS A 15 -11.45 47.01 -10.87
C CYS A 15 -12.38 46.71 -9.68
N CYS A 16 -11.95 46.95 -8.43
CA CYS A 16 -12.68 46.51 -7.23
C CYS A 16 -13.67 47.55 -6.64
N ASP A 17 -13.72 48.77 -7.18
CA ASP A 17 -14.46 49.88 -6.55
C ASP A 17 -15.95 50.00 -6.91
N ASN A 18 -16.44 49.23 -7.88
CA ASN A 18 -17.85 49.32 -8.33
C ASN A 18 -18.70 48.10 -7.95
N TRP A 19 -18.43 47.48 -6.79
CA TRP A 19 -19.24 46.37 -6.26
C TRP A 19 -20.11 46.83 -5.08
N SER A 20 -21.40 46.54 -5.16
CA SER A 20 -22.41 46.90 -4.16
C SER A 20 -22.05 46.40 -2.76
N VAL A 21 -22.38 47.19 -1.73
CA VAL A 21 -22.10 46.88 -0.32
C VAL A 21 -22.65 45.50 0.10
N ALA A 22 -23.77 45.06 -0.49
CA ALA A 22 -24.38 43.76 -0.22
C ALA A 22 -23.50 42.56 -0.65
N GLU A 23 -22.76 42.68 -1.76
CA GLU A 23 -21.98 41.57 -2.31
C GLU A 23 -20.61 41.45 -1.63
N ARG A 24 -20.05 42.57 -1.12
CA ARG A 24 -18.84 42.55 -0.28
C ARG A 24 -19.07 41.77 1.03
N VAL A 25 -20.26 41.86 1.64
CA VAL A 25 -20.60 41.11 2.87
C VAL A 25 -20.70 39.60 2.58
N HIS A 26 -21.34 39.20 1.47
CA HIS A 26 -21.44 37.78 1.08
C HIS A 26 -20.07 37.14 0.82
N CYS A 27 -19.13 37.90 0.23
CA CYS A 27 -17.78 37.41 -0.04
C CYS A 27 -16.94 37.26 1.25
N ALA A 28 -17.04 38.21 2.19
CA ALA A 28 -16.35 38.15 3.48
C ALA A 28 -16.80 36.95 4.35
N VAL A 29 -18.11 36.74 4.49
CA VAL A 29 -18.68 35.61 5.26
C VAL A 29 -18.31 34.26 4.66
N SER A 30 -18.15 34.19 3.33
CA SER A 30 -17.69 32.97 2.64
C SER A 30 -16.22 32.64 2.92
N PHE A 31 -15.37 33.64 3.20
CA PHE A 31 -13.95 33.42 3.45
C PHE A 31 -13.66 32.96 4.88
N GLU A 32 -14.35 33.51 5.89
CA GLU A 32 -14.22 33.08 7.29
C GLU A 32 -14.78 31.66 7.53
N THR A 33 -15.87 31.31 6.84
CA THR A 33 -16.44 29.95 6.91
C THR A 33 -15.53 28.92 6.24
N LEU A 34 -14.91 29.24 5.10
CA LEU A 34 -13.90 28.35 4.50
C LEU A 34 -12.63 28.23 5.36
N ALA A 35 -12.13 29.33 5.93
CA ALA A 35 -10.96 29.30 6.81
C ALA A 35 -11.18 28.43 8.06
N THR A 36 -12.36 28.50 8.68
CA THR A 36 -12.72 27.66 9.84
C THR A 36 -12.90 26.17 9.46
N ILE A 37 -13.46 25.87 8.29
CA ILE A 37 -13.55 24.49 7.76
C ILE A 37 -12.14 23.92 7.49
N PHE A 38 -11.24 24.69 6.87
CA PHE A 38 -9.86 24.27 6.64
C PHE A 38 -9.08 24.06 7.95
N ALA A 39 -9.22 24.97 8.93
CA ALA A 39 -8.60 24.82 10.24
C ALA A 39 -9.12 23.59 11.02
N ALA A 40 -10.42 23.32 10.96
CA ALA A 40 -11.02 22.13 11.55
C ALA A 40 -10.54 20.83 10.88
N SER A 41 -10.44 20.83 9.55
CA SER A 41 -9.94 19.69 8.76
C SER A 41 -8.45 19.41 9.05
N LEU A 42 -7.61 20.45 9.10
CA LEU A 42 -6.20 20.32 9.48
C LEU A 42 -6.01 19.81 10.92
N CYS A 43 -6.83 20.27 11.87
CA CYS A 43 -6.85 19.73 13.24
C CYS A 43 -7.31 18.26 13.30
N TYR A 44 -8.24 17.85 12.44
CA TYR A 44 -8.71 16.46 12.36
C TYR A 44 -7.63 15.55 11.77
N LEU A 45 -6.98 15.97 10.68
CA LEU A 45 -5.84 15.29 10.06
C LEU A 45 -4.65 15.19 11.01
N ALA A 46 -4.30 16.26 11.74
CA ALA A 46 -3.22 16.24 12.73
C ALA A 46 -3.49 15.23 13.87
N LYS A 47 -4.74 15.14 14.35
CA LYS A 47 -5.14 14.12 15.35
C LYS A 47 -5.08 12.69 14.81
N HIS A 48 -5.36 12.46 13.53
CA HIS A 48 -5.25 11.14 12.92
C HIS A 48 -3.80 10.75 12.56
N PHE A 49 -2.94 11.71 12.20
CA PHE A 49 -1.54 11.42 11.87
C PHE A 49 -0.72 11.08 13.12
N SER A 50 -0.86 11.83 14.22
CA SER A 50 -0.14 11.56 15.47
C SER A 50 -0.49 10.22 16.16
N CYS A 51 -1.59 9.56 15.78
CA CYS A 51 -1.91 8.21 16.27
C CYS A 51 -1.29 7.09 15.42
N SER A 52 -0.87 7.35 14.18
CA SER A 52 -0.35 6.31 13.28
C SER A 52 1.16 6.07 13.44
N GLU A 53 1.94 7.11 13.77
CA GLU A 53 3.41 6.97 13.95
C GLU A 53 3.84 6.49 15.35
N LEU A 54 2.94 6.47 16.34
CA LEU A 54 3.24 5.98 17.69
C LEU A 54 2.88 4.51 17.95
N LEU A 55 2.31 3.80 16.96
CA LEU A 55 2.02 2.35 17.09
C LEU A 55 3.07 1.41 16.48
N THR A 56 4.05 1.92 15.72
CA THR A 56 5.18 1.12 15.20
C THR A 56 6.41 1.14 16.11
N SER A 57 6.52 2.09 17.04
CA SER A 57 7.65 2.21 17.99
C SER A 57 7.34 1.67 19.40
N ARG A 58 6.60 0.55 19.50
CA ARG A 58 6.35 -0.12 20.79
C ARG A 58 6.24 -1.66 20.75
N GLN A 59 6.68 -2.31 19.67
CA GLN A 59 6.77 -3.78 19.57
C GLN A 59 8.22 -4.29 19.53
N SER A 60 9.08 -3.80 20.44
CA SER A 60 10.43 -4.34 20.63
C SER A 60 10.91 -4.23 22.10
N PHE A 61 10.12 -4.66 23.09
CA PHE A 61 10.64 -5.04 24.43
C PHE A 61 9.61 -5.77 25.33
N ALA A 62 8.97 -6.84 24.82
CA ALA A 62 8.07 -7.69 25.63
C ALA A 62 8.04 -9.15 25.10
N GLY A 63 9.21 -9.78 24.99
CA GLY A 63 9.39 -11.08 24.33
C GLY A 63 10.31 -12.08 25.05
N LEU A 64 10.54 -11.89 26.36
CA LEU A 64 11.35 -12.79 27.20
C LEU A 64 10.52 -13.42 28.32
N SER A 65 9.37 -14.01 27.94
CA SER A 65 8.73 -15.05 28.73
C SER A 65 9.30 -16.40 28.29
N THR A 66 10.36 -16.86 28.96
CA THR A 66 10.94 -18.18 28.69
C THR A 66 9.97 -19.25 29.15
N ALA A 67 9.31 -19.89 28.19
CA ALA A 67 8.42 -21.01 28.44
C ALA A 67 9.16 -22.11 29.23
N ARG A 68 8.67 -22.35 30.45
CA ARG A 68 9.13 -23.41 31.35
C ARG A 68 8.72 -24.78 30.80
N VAL A 69 9.38 -25.24 29.74
CA VAL A 69 9.26 -26.62 29.26
C VAL A 69 10.06 -27.52 30.19
N GLY A 70 9.33 -28.27 31.02
CA GLY A 70 9.93 -29.27 31.88
C GLY A 70 10.66 -30.33 31.05
N ARG A 71 11.96 -30.50 31.29
CA ARG A 71 12.73 -31.63 30.78
C ARG A 71 13.62 -32.20 31.87
N SER A 72 13.00 -32.70 32.93
CA SER A 72 13.65 -33.56 33.92
C SER A 72 14.18 -34.82 33.23
N HIS A 73 15.45 -34.82 32.86
CA HIS A 73 16.20 -36.05 32.61
C HIS A 73 17.18 -36.24 33.74
N SER A 74 17.05 -37.37 34.42
CA SER A 74 17.88 -37.78 35.53
C SER A 74 19.35 -37.85 35.12
N TRP A 75 20.17 -37.00 35.74
CA TRP A 75 21.62 -37.21 35.85
C TRP A 75 21.98 -37.45 37.32
N LYS A 76 21.37 -38.50 37.91
CA LYS A 76 21.73 -39.00 39.23
C LYS A 76 22.41 -40.36 39.10
N GLN A 77 23.49 -40.54 39.86
CA GLN A 77 24.31 -41.74 40.01
C GLN A 77 25.13 -42.20 38.78
N ARG A 78 26.41 -41.81 38.80
CA ARG A 78 27.50 -42.77 38.57
C ARG A 78 28.58 -42.59 39.64
N SER A 79 28.59 -43.55 40.59
CA SER A 79 29.73 -44.04 41.40
C SER A 79 31.02 -43.20 41.34
N GLN A 80 31.49 -42.56 42.43
CA GLN A 80 32.19 -43.25 43.52
C GLN A 80 32.92 -44.53 43.08
N GLY A 81 34.15 -44.39 42.60
CA GLY A 81 35.05 -45.50 42.31
C GLY A 81 36.36 -45.01 41.71
N GLY A 82 37.47 -45.26 42.40
CA GLY A 82 38.82 -44.98 41.87
C GLY A 82 39.48 -43.70 42.36
N MET A 83 39.83 -43.65 43.66
CA MET A 83 41.03 -42.91 44.08
C MET A 83 42.26 -43.59 43.47
N ALA A 84 42.64 -43.20 42.25
CA ALA A 84 43.93 -43.54 41.68
C ALA A 84 44.92 -42.41 42.03
N ALA A 85 45.86 -42.69 42.93
CA ALA A 85 46.82 -41.71 43.42
C ALA A 85 47.65 -41.13 42.26
N ARG A 86 47.56 -39.82 42.02
CA ARG A 86 48.52 -39.13 41.15
C ARG A 86 49.79 -38.89 41.96
N ASN A 87 50.75 -39.78 41.76
CA ASN A 87 52.11 -39.69 42.28
C ASN A 87 52.72 -38.31 42.01
N THR A 88 52.97 -37.52 43.05
CA THR A 88 53.77 -36.29 42.99
C THR A 88 55.24 -36.63 43.20
N ASN A 89 55.87 -37.23 42.20
CA ASN A 89 57.31 -37.44 42.24
C ASN A 89 58.02 -36.16 41.80
N SER A 90 58.41 -35.35 42.78
CA SER A 90 59.26 -34.18 42.57
C SER A 90 60.67 -34.63 42.21
N ASN A 91 61.06 -34.52 40.95
CA ASN A 91 62.45 -34.39 40.53
C ASN A 91 62.55 -33.15 39.65
N GLY A 92 63.42 -32.22 40.04
CA GLY A 92 63.74 -31.06 39.21
C GLY A 92 64.69 -31.48 38.09
N ASP A 93 64.30 -31.18 36.86
CA ASP A 93 65.18 -31.23 35.68
C ASP A 93 64.71 -30.12 34.73
N GLU A 94 65.64 -29.31 34.23
CA GLU A 94 65.32 -28.08 33.52
C GLU A 94 64.87 -28.38 32.08
N LYS A 95 63.55 -28.29 31.81
CA LYS A 95 63.00 -28.44 30.46
C LYS A 95 61.66 -27.73 30.22
N GLU A 96 61.69 -26.39 30.14
CA GLU A 96 60.78 -25.72 29.20
C GLU A 96 61.24 -26.11 27.77
N PRO A 97 60.35 -26.50 26.83
CA PRO A 97 59.19 -25.68 26.46
C PRO A 97 57.89 -26.45 26.08
N GLU A 98 57.55 -27.57 26.73
CA GLU A 98 56.35 -28.36 26.33
C GLU A 98 54.99 -27.70 26.67
N THR A 99 54.94 -26.81 27.66
CA THR A 99 53.69 -26.14 28.11
C THR A 99 53.07 -25.27 27.02
N VAL A 100 53.91 -24.58 26.23
CA VAL A 100 53.50 -23.70 25.13
C VAL A 100 52.89 -24.51 23.99
N ASP A 101 53.47 -25.67 23.66
CA ASP A 101 52.96 -26.58 22.62
C ASP A 101 51.59 -27.16 23.01
N VAL A 102 51.41 -27.60 24.26
CA VAL A 102 50.10 -28.08 24.75
C VAL A 102 49.04 -26.98 24.70
N ALA A 103 49.37 -25.74 25.11
CA ALA A 103 48.46 -24.61 25.01
C ALA A 103 48.09 -24.30 23.55
N THR A 104 49.08 -24.32 22.66
CA THR A 104 48.90 -24.05 21.21
C THR A 104 47.97 -25.10 20.57
N ARG A 105 48.19 -26.39 20.84
CA ARG A 105 47.33 -27.50 20.37
C ARG A 105 45.90 -27.42 20.91
N VAL A 106 45.71 -26.88 22.13
CA VAL A 106 44.36 -26.63 22.68
C VAL A 106 43.68 -25.45 21.98
N ILE A 107 44.40 -24.37 21.71
CA ILE A 107 43.90 -23.22 20.95
C ILE A 107 43.53 -23.64 19.53
N GLU A 108 44.41 -24.36 18.83
CA GLU A 108 44.17 -24.92 17.49
C GLU A 108 42.92 -25.83 17.47
N ARG A 109 42.76 -26.71 18.46
CA ARG A 109 41.55 -27.54 18.60
C ARG A 109 40.28 -26.70 18.85
N MET A 110 40.39 -25.54 19.48
CA MET A 110 39.26 -24.63 19.70
C MET A 110 38.93 -23.81 18.44
N THR A 111 39.94 -23.36 17.66
CA THR A 111 39.73 -22.65 16.40
C THR A 111 39.14 -23.56 15.33
N VAL A 112 39.68 -24.77 15.15
CA VAL A 112 39.12 -25.79 14.23
C VAL A 112 37.65 -26.05 14.55
N LYS A 113 37.31 -26.26 15.82
CA LYS A 113 35.90 -26.44 16.24
C LYS A 113 35.04 -25.19 16.08
N ALA A 114 35.61 -23.99 16.09
CA ALA A 114 34.88 -22.76 15.82
C ALA A 114 34.60 -22.61 14.33
N GLU A 115 35.58 -22.91 13.47
CA GLU A 115 35.41 -22.97 12.02
C GLU A 115 34.41 -24.04 11.59
N GLU A 116 34.43 -25.23 12.19
CA GLU A 116 33.44 -26.28 11.95
C GLU A 116 32.03 -25.78 12.27
N ARG A 117 31.82 -25.11 13.41
CA ARG A 117 30.53 -24.50 13.76
C ARG A 117 30.10 -23.41 12.77
N LEU A 118 31.02 -22.62 12.26
CA LEU A 118 30.74 -21.59 11.25
C LEU A 118 30.37 -22.22 9.90
N LYS A 119 31.15 -23.18 9.41
CA LYS A 119 30.89 -23.94 8.17
C LYS A 119 29.55 -24.69 8.23
N ASP A 120 29.22 -25.27 9.38
CA ASP A 120 27.95 -25.97 9.61
C ASP A 120 26.75 -25.00 9.75
N ALA A 121 26.95 -23.78 10.28
CA ALA A 121 25.94 -22.74 10.26
C ALA A 121 25.73 -22.15 8.86
N GLU A 122 26.79 -21.98 8.08
CA GLU A 122 26.74 -21.50 6.70
C GLU A 122 26.10 -22.52 5.77
N ARG A 123 26.46 -23.80 5.89
CA ARG A 123 25.77 -24.90 5.19
C ARG A 123 24.27 -24.90 5.46
N ARG A 124 23.84 -24.85 6.73
CA ARG A 124 22.39 -24.78 7.05
C ARG A 124 21.71 -23.55 6.47
N LYS A 125 22.43 -22.42 6.37
CA LYS A 125 21.93 -21.18 5.79
C LYS A 125 21.77 -21.30 4.27
N GLU A 126 22.66 -22.03 3.60
CA GLU A 126 22.57 -22.28 2.16
C GLU A 126 21.52 -23.34 1.83
N GLU A 127 21.46 -24.46 2.56
CA GLU A 127 20.36 -25.45 2.48
C GLU A 127 18.98 -24.76 2.67
N ALA A 128 18.88 -23.81 3.60
CA ALA A 128 17.66 -23.02 3.81
C ALA A 128 17.40 -21.97 2.71
N ARG A 129 18.42 -21.55 1.94
CA ARG A 129 18.27 -20.65 0.79
C ARG A 129 17.88 -21.42 -0.47
N GLU A 130 18.45 -22.58 -0.72
CA GLU A 130 18.07 -23.49 -1.80
C GLU A 130 16.60 -23.92 -1.68
N HIS A 131 16.10 -24.06 -0.44
CA HIS A 131 14.68 -24.31 -0.17
C HIS A 131 13.81 -23.05 -0.04
N MET A 132 14.37 -21.84 -0.14
CA MET A 132 13.62 -20.59 -0.20
C MET A 132 13.65 -20.01 -1.62
N GLU A 133 12.67 -20.40 -2.43
CA GLU A 133 12.43 -19.79 -3.74
C GLU A 133 12.32 -18.25 -3.62
N PRO A 134 13.24 -17.46 -4.22
CA PRO A 134 13.33 -16.02 -3.95
C PRO A 134 12.08 -15.21 -4.35
N ARG A 135 11.19 -15.78 -5.16
CA ARG A 135 9.90 -15.20 -5.54
C ARG A 135 8.83 -15.33 -4.46
N GLU A 136 9.01 -16.23 -3.50
CA GLU A 136 8.03 -16.59 -2.46
C GLU A 136 8.31 -15.89 -1.12
N SER A 137 9.19 -14.89 -1.11
CA SER A 137 9.49 -14.10 0.08
C SER A 137 8.42 -13.03 0.30
N VAL A 138 7.85 -13.01 1.51
CA VAL A 138 6.90 -11.97 1.95
C VAL A 138 7.52 -10.56 1.81
N ALA A 139 8.83 -10.41 2.03
CA ALA A 139 9.53 -9.14 1.88
C ALA A 139 9.70 -8.71 0.41
N THR A 140 9.93 -9.65 -0.51
CA THR A 140 9.99 -9.32 -1.95
C THR A 140 8.60 -8.94 -2.46
N PHE A 141 7.53 -9.63 -2.04
CA PHE A 141 6.16 -9.23 -2.35
C PHE A 141 5.84 -7.82 -1.87
N HIS A 142 6.08 -7.49 -0.59
CA HIS A 142 5.75 -6.16 -0.07
C HIS A 142 6.54 -5.04 -0.76
N SER A 143 7.81 -5.27 -1.08
CA SER A 143 8.64 -4.27 -1.77
C SER A 143 8.27 -4.08 -3.25
N THR A 144 7.89 -5.13 -3.98
CA THR A 144 7.40 -4.99 -5.37
C THR A 144 5.99 -4.38 -5.40
N SER A 145 5.08 -4.86 -4.54
CA SER A 145 3.72 -4.33 -4.40
C SER A 145 3.72 -2.86 -3.92
N ALA A 146 4.65 -2.43 -3.07
CA ALA A 146 4.80 -1.02 -2.70
C ALA A 146 5.23 -0.16 -3.90
N LYS A 147 6.24 -0.57 -4.66
CA LYS A 147 6.72 0.17 -5.85
C LYS A 147 5.62 0.30 -6.91
N ALA A 148 4.97 -0.80 -7.27
CA ALA A 148 3.94 -0.79 -8.31
C ALA A 148 2.70 0.03 -7.89
N ARG A 149 2.36 0.09 -6.60
CA ARG A 149 1.32 1.01 -6.09
C ARG A 149 1.73 2.48 -6.19
N GLU A 150 2.98 2.81 -5.86
CA GLU A 150 3.50 4.17 -5.98
C GLU A 150 3.54 4.63 -7.44
N GLU A 151 4.02 3.78 -8.35
CA GLU A 151 4.02 4.02 -9.81
C GLU A 151 2.60 4.25 -10.34
N TRP A 152 1.63 3.43 -9.92
CA TRP A 152 0.21 3.58 -10.27
C TRP A 152 -0.39 4.90 -9.74
N HIS A 153 -0.09 5.29 -8.50
CA HIS A 153 -0.53 6.56 -7.93
C HIS A 153 0.10 7.76 -8.64
N LEU A 154 1.38 7.66 -9.02
CA LEU A 154 2.07 8.68 -9.80
C LEU A 154 1.42 8.87 -11.18
N GLU A 155 1.13 7.78 -11.89
CA GLU A 155 0.45 7.82 -13.19
C GLU A 155 -0.97 8.40 -13.07
N LEU A 156 -1.76 8.00 -12.06
CA LEU A 156 -3.08 8.59 -11.80
C LEU A 156 -3.01 10.11 -11.52
N ASN A 157 -2.04 10.55 -10.73
CA ASN A 157 -1.83 11.97 -10.42
C ASN A 157 -1.37 12.77 -11.65
N GLN A 158 -0.56 12.16 -12.54
CA GLN A 158 -0.20 12.76 -13.83
C GLN A 158 -1.44 12.93 -14.71
N LEU A 159 -2.29 11.90 -14.86
CA LEU A 159 -3.53 12.01 -15.63
C LEU A 159 -4.51 13.05 -15.07
N CYS A 160 -4.52 13.28 -13.76
CA CYS A 160 -5.34 14.31 -13.13
C CYS A 160 -4.79 15.74 -13.27
N SER A 161 -3.50 15.90 -13.60
CA SER A 161 -2.83 17.21 -13.69
C SER A 161 -2.54 17.67 -15.13
N VAL A 162 -2.44 16.76 -16.09
CA VAL A 162 -2.23 17.11 -17.51
C VAL A 162 -3.52 17.67 -18.12
N ALA A 163 -3.57 18.99 -18.29
CA ALA A 163 -4.59 19.66 -19.08
C ALA A 163 -4.29 19.57 -20.59
N GLY A 164 -5.26 19.14 -21.39
CA GLY A 164 -5.18 19.16 -22.87
C GLY A 164 -5.29 17.81 -23.57
N LEU A 165 -5.30 16.68 -22.85
CA LEU A 165 -5.57 15.37 -23.44
C LEU A 165 -6.99 15.27 -24.00
N SER A 166 -7.17 14.55 -25.10
CA SER A 166 -8.50 14.26 -25.64
C SER A 166 -9.26 13.29 -24.73
N GLN A 167 -10.61 13.34 -24.78
CA GLN A 167 -11.46 12.45 -24.00
C GLN A 167 -11.20 10.95 -24.29
N GLN A 168 -10.70 10.62 -25.48
CA GLN A 168 -10.36 9.24 -25.86
C GLN A 168 -9.05 8.78 -25.22
N GLU A 169 -8.01 9.62 -25.23
CA GLU A 169 -6.71 9.32 -24.59
C GLU A 169 -6.87 9.19 -23.06
N VAL A 170 -7.59 10.13 -22.43
CA VAL A 170 -7.93 10.07 -21.00
C VAL A 170 -8.66 8.77 -20.65
N LYS A 171 -9.61 8.34 -21.48
CA LYS A 171 -10.31 7.07 -21.26
C LYS A 171 -9.38 5.87 -21.40
N ALA A 172 -8.55 5.83 -22.44
CA ALA A 172 -7.60 4.74 -22.66
C ALA A 172 -6.60 4.62 -21.50
N ALA A 173 -6.11 5.74 -20.96
CA ALA A 173 -5.21 5.75 -19.82
C ALA A 173 -5.88 5.27 -18.53
N ILE A 174 -7.14 5.66 -18.27
CA ILE A 174 -7.92 5.13 -17.13
C ILE A 174 -8.18 3.63 -17.27
N ASP A 175 -8.50 3.16 -18.48
CA ASP A 175 -8.74 1.73 -18.75
C ASP A 175 -7.41 0.93 -18.65
N ASN A 176 -6.24 1.53 -18.97
CA ASN A 176 -4.91 0.95 -18.70
C ASN A 176 -4.60 0.85 -17.20
N LEU A 177 -4.86 1.90 -16.41
CA LEU A 177 -4.70 1.87 -14.95
C LEU A 177 -5.61 0.82 -14.30
N ALA A 178 -6.81 0.60 -14.84
CA ALA A 178 -7.68 -0.50 -14.39
C ALA A 178 -7.03 -1.88 -14.65
N ALA A 179 -6.43 -2.07 -15.83
CA ALA A 179 -5.72 -3.31 -16.17
C ALA A 179 -4.46 -3.53 -15.30
N GLN A 180 -3.71 -2.47 -14.98
CA GLN A 180 -2.61 -2.55 -14.02
C GLN A 180 -3.09 -3.01 -12.64
N LEU A 181 -4.17 -2.41 -12.12
CA LEU A 181 -4.74 -2.77 -10.81
C LEU A 181 -5.20 -4.24 -10.77
N GLN A 182 -5.85 -4.72 -11.83
CA GLN A 182 -6.19 -6.15 -11.99
C GLN A 182 -4.94 -7.04 -12.02
N GLY A 183 -3.84 -6.58 -12.61
CA GLY A 183 -2.52 -7.23 -12.55
C GLY A 183 -1.99 -7.36 -11.11
N LEU A 184 -2.12 -6.32 -10.30
CA LEU A 184 -1.74 -6.34 -8.87
C LEU A 184 -2.61 -7.29 -8.04
N GLU A 185 -3.92 -7.31 -8.28
CA GLU A 185 -4.82 -8.31 -7.68
C GLU A 185 -4.43 -9.74 -8.07
N GLY A 186 -4.01 -9.95 -9.32
CA GLY A 186 -3.46 -11.22 -9.82
C GLY A 186 -2.16 -11.63 -9.13
N GLN A 187 -1.23 -10.68 -8.90
CA GLN A 187 0.00 -10.93 -8.13
C GLN A 187 -0.32 -11.33 -6.68
N LEU A 188 -1.32 -10.71 -6.05
CA LEU A 188 -1.76 -11.08 -4.70
C LEU A 188 -2.48 -12.43 -4.66
N ALA A 189 -3.23 -12.79 -5.70
CA ALA A 189 -3.81 -14.13 -5.84
C ALA A 189 -2.72 -15.20 -5.95
N GLN A 190 -1.69 -14.95 -6.75
CA GLN A 190 -0.50 -15.81 -6.81
C GLN A 190 0.21 -15.86 -5.45
N ALA A 191 0.42 -14.73 -4.78
CA ALA A 191 1.13 -14.68 -3.50
C ALA A 191 0.36 -15.30 -2.31
N SER A 192 -0.92 -15.65 -2.50
CA SER A 192 -1.79 -16.14 -1.42
C SER A 192 -1.39 -17.48 -0.79
N TYR A 193 -0.52 -18.28 -1.42
CA TYR A 193 -0.01 -19.51 -0.82
C TYR A 193 1.11 -19.27 0.22
N PHE A 194 1.84 -18.16 0.14
CA PHE A 194 2.94 -17.82 1.08
C PHE A 194 2.64 -16.62 1.98
N LEU A 195 1.70 -15.74 1.61
CA LEU A 195 1.35 -14.58 2.42
C LEU A 195 0.55 -14.94 3.67
N PRO A 196 0.90 -14.40 4.85
CA PRO A 196 0.05 -14.43 6.03
C PRO A 196 -1.34 -13.85 5.75
N GLY A 197 -2.39 -14.44 6.35
CA GLY A 197 -3.76 -13.99 6.12
C GLY A 197 -4.06 -12.54 6.56
N TYR A 198 -3.22 -11.94 7.39
CA TYR A 198 -3.27 -10.50 7.70
C TYR A 198 -2.86 -9.66 6.47
N ASP A 199 -1.68 -9.94 5.90
CA ASP A 199 -1.14 -9.28 4.71
C ASP A 199 -2.11 -9.40 3.53
N GLN A 200 -2.70 -10.59 3.32
CA GLN A 200 -3.70 -10.77 2.27
C GLN A 200 -4.92 -9.85 2.43
N ARG A 201 -5.35 -9.54 3.66
CA ARG A 201 -6.47 -8.64 3.93
C ARG A 201 -6.06 -7.17 3.81
N SER A 202 -4.89 -6.80 4.32
CA SER A 202 -4.42 -5.40 4.24
C SER A 202 -4.13 -4.99 2.79
N THR A 203 -3.47 -5.84 2.00
CA THR A 203 -3.23 -5.55 0.58
C THR A 203 -4.55 -5.48 -0.21
N LYS A 204 -5.50 -6.41 0.01
CA LYS A 204 -6.85 -6.34 -0.59
C LYS A 204 -7.61 -5.07 -0.21
N ALA A 205 -7.43 -4.54 1.00
CA ALA A 205 -8.02 -3.26 1.39
C ALA A 205 -7.42 -2.10 0.57
N THR A 206 -6.09 -2.03 0.47
CA THR A 206 -5.42 -0.97 -0.33
C THR A 206 -5.79 -1.02 -1.81
N TYR A 207 -5.95 -2.20 -2.42
CA TYR A 207 -6.40 -2.30 -3.82
C TYR A 207 -7.85 -1.81 -4.01
N LYS A 208 -8.73 -1.99 -3.01
CA LYS A 208 -10.08 -1.39 -3.03
C LYS A 208 -10.04 0.13 -2.92
N GLU A 209 -9.13 0.69 -2.12
CA GLU A 209 -8.92 2.13 -2.02
C GLU A 209 -8.43 2.72 -3.36
N MET A 210 -7.50 2.03 -4.04
CA MET A 210 -7.08 2.38 -5.41
C MET A 210 -8.22 2.31 -6.41
N GLN A 211 -9.07 1.27 -6.36
CA GLN A 211 -10.27 1.17 -7.22
C GLN A 211 -11.23 2.35 -7.00
N ILE A 212 -11.46 2.75 -5.75
CA ILE A 212 -12.30 3.92 -5.43
C ILE A 212 -11.67 5.21 -5.99
N ALA A 213 -10.36 5.40 -5.83
CA ALA A 213 -9.64 6.55 -6.39
C ALA A 213 -9.71 6.60 -7.92
N LEU A 214 -9.65 5.44 -8.60
CA LEU A 214 -9.80 5.32 -10.05
C LEU A 214 -11.22 5.70 -10.50
N ASP A 215 -12.26 5.23 -9.80
CA ASP A 215 -13.65 5.57 -10.12
C ASP A 215 -13.96 7.05 -9.86
N GLU A 216 -13.37 7.65 -8.83
CA GLU A 216 -13.40 9.10 -8.61
C GLU A 216 -12.74 9.88 -9.75
N ALA A 217 -11.52 9.49 -10.15
CA ALA A 217 -10.81 10.12 -11.26
C ALA A 217 -11.61 9.97 -12.56
N ARG A 218 -12.22 8.81 -12.81
CA ARG A 218 -13.12 8.57 -13.94
C ARG A 218 -14.34 9.49 -13.93
N ALA A 219 -14.94 9.72 -12.76
CA ALA A 219 -16.07 10.64 -12.62
C ALA A 219 -15.69 12.12 -12.84
N LYS A 220 -14.47 12.51 -12.44
CA LYS A 220 -13.92 13.87 -12.61
C LYS A 220 -13.51 14.13 -14.08
N LEU A 221 -12.77 13.21 -14.69
CA LEU A 221 -12.13 13.38 -16.01
C LEU A 221 -13.04 12.98 -17.19
N ILE A 222 -13.95 12.02 -16.99
CA ILE A 222 -14.95 11.62 -17.99
C ILE A 222 -16.33 12.05 -17.48
N PRO A 223 -16.71 13.35 -17.62
CA PRO A 223 -18.02 13.81 -17.21
C PRO A 223 -19.09 13.01 -17.95
N LYS A 224 -19.84 12.19 -17.21
CA LYS A 224 -20.95 11.40 -17.75
C LYS A 224 -21.87 12.37 -18.47
N LYS A 225 -22.09 12.15 -19.78
CA LYS A 225 -22.96 13.01 -20.60
C LYS A 225 -24.31 13.11 -19.90
N LYS A 226 -24.56 14.25 -19.24
CA LYS A 226 -25.85 14.49 -18.58
C LYS A 226 -26.90 14.38 -19.67
N PHE A 227 -27.94 13.57 -19.43
CA PHE A 227 -29.04 13.39 -20.37
C PHE A 227 -29.60 14.76 -20.75
N SER A 228 -29.16 15.29 -21.88
CA SER A 228 -29.86 16.37 -22.54
C SER A 228 -31.11 15.73 -23.09
N PHE A 229 -32.22 15.90 -22.37
CA PHE A 229 -33.53 15.80 -22.99
C PHE A 229 -33.51 16.78 -24.15
N GLY A 230 -33.32 16.24 -25.35
CA GLY A 230 -33.25 17.02 -26.57
C GLY A 230 -34.56 17.77 -26.69
N SER A 231 -34.54 19.06 -26.34
CA SER A 231 -35.69 19.92 -26.47
C SER A 231 -36.12 19.83 -27.93
N LYS A 232 -37.28 19.22 -28.17
CA LYS A 232 -38.02 19.44 -29.41
C LYS A 232 -38.44 20.89 -29.42
N VAL A 233 -37.51 21.78 -29.77
CA VAL A 233 -37.83 23.06 -30.39
C VAL A 233 -38.50 22.68 -31.69
N ALA A 234 -39.81 22.46 -31.61
CA ALA A 234 -40.67 22.38 -32.76
C ALA A 234 -40.40 23.66 -33.55
N ARG A 235 -39.70 23.53 -34.68
CA ARG A 235 -39.55 24.64 -35.62
C ARG A 235 -40.94 24.92 -36.16
N LYS A 236 -41.60 25.85 -35.48
CA LYS A 236 -42.90 26.41 -35.81
C LYS A 236 -42.73 27.21 -37.10
N LYS A 237 -42.63 26.50 -38.23
CA LYS A 237 -42.93 27.06 -39.54
C LYS A 237 -44.22 26.40 -40.00
N ALA A 238 -45.31 27.11 -39.72
CA ALA A 238 -46.63 26.70 -40.16
C ALA A 238 -46.69 26.75 -41.69
N THR A 239 -47.27 25.71 -42.28
CA THR A 239 -48.30 25.80 -43.32
C THR A 239 -48.99 24.45 -43.41
N ASP A 240 -50.30 24.43 -43.15
CA ASP A 240 -51.26 23.39 -43.53
C ASP A 240 -51.05 22.93 -44.99
N VAL A 241 -51.38 21.70 -45.40
CA VAL A 241 -52.77 21.18 -45.48
C VAL A 241 -52.83 19.65 -45.30
N ALA A 242 -53.90 19.23 -44.60
CA ALA A 242 -54.56 17.93 -44.49
C ALA A 242 -54.06 16.70 -45.28
N ASP A 243 -54.02 15.55 -44.59
CA ASP A 243 -55.12 14.57 -44.70
C ASP A 243 -55.30 13.80 -43.36
N ALA A 244 -56.49 13.26 -43.10
CA ALA A 244 -56.86 12.62 -41.83
C ALA A 244 -57.78 11.40 -42.02
N SER A 245 -57.22 10.19 -41.84
CA SER A 245 -57.93 8.91 -41.66
C SER A 245 -56.91 7.82 -41.28
N THR A 246 -57.12 6.84 -40.39
CA THR A 246 -58.24 6.55 -39.49
C THR A 246 -57.73 5.76 -38.28
N ALA A 247 -58.26 6.10 -37.10
CA ALA A 247 -58.80 5.26 -36.02
C ALA A 247 -58.28 3.83 -35.71
N ALA A 248 -58.16 3.61 -34.38
CA ALA A 248 -58.50 2.40 -33.61
C ALA A 248 -57.61 1.14 -33.67
N ALA A 249 -56.92 0.87 -32.56
CA ALA A 249 -57.23 -0.30 -31.73
C ALA A 249 -56.70 -0.11 -30.28
N LEU A 250 -57.61 -0.15 -29.30
CA LEU A 250 -57.31 -0.31 -27.87
C LEU A 250 -57.28 -1.80 -27.53
N THR A 251 -56.19 -2.31 -26.97
CA THR A 251 -56.22 -3.54 -26.13
C THR A 251 -55.10 -3.57 -25.08
N ALA A 252 -55.49 -3.27 -23.85
CA ALA A 252 -55.10 -4.00 -22.64
C ALA A 252 -56.42 -4.53 -22.02
N PRO A 253 -56.49 -5.41 -20.99
CA PRO A 253 -55.42 -5.77 -20.02
C PRO A 253 -55.45 -7.25 -19.52
N VAL A 254 -54.70 -7.55 -18.42
CA VAL A 254 -54.76 -8.71 -17.47
C VAL A 254 -54.69 -10.15 -18.05
N THR A 255 -53.76 -11.05 -17.69
CA THR A 255 -53.57 -11.79 -16.41
C THR A 255 -52.23 -12.59 -16.46
N ALA A 256 -51.94 -13.63 -15.67
CA ALA A 256 -51.61 -13.70 -14.22
C ALA A 256 -50.97 -15.09 -13.91
N SER A 257 -50.47 -15.32 -12.67
CA SER A 257 -49.98 -16.63 -12.13
C SER A 257 -48.69 -17.21 -12.76
N SER A 258 -47.90 -18.10 -12.14
CA SER A 258 -47.73 -18.53 -10.73
C SER A 258 -46.38 -19.30 -10.56
N GLU A 259 -45.93 -19.41 -9.31
CA GLU A 259 -45.05 -20.40 -8.66
C GLU A 259 -44.29 -21.49 -9.47
N GLY A 260 -43.04 -21.72 -9.03
CA GLY A 260 -42.20 -22.89 -9.30
C GLY A 260 -41.02 -22.92 -8.32
#